data_AF-A0A6V8P2I1-F1
#
_entry.id   AF-A0A6V8P2I1-F1
#
_cell.length_a   1.000
_cell.length_b   1.000
_cell.length_c   1.000
_cell.angle_alpha   90.00
_cell.angle_beta   90.00
_cell.angle_gamma   90.00
#
_symmetry.space_group_name_H-M   'P 1'
#
loop_
_entity.id
_entity.type
_entity.pdbx_description
1 polymer ?
#
loop_
_entity_poly.entity_id
_entity_poly.type
_entity_poly.pdbx_seq_one_letter_code
_entity_poly.pdbx_strand_id
1 'polypeptide(L)'
;MQVIHATCAGIDVHKREVKVCLVTRDAQGKRTSDVRTFSTMTKELLTMRDWLQDHNCRVVAMESTGVYWKPIFNLLEGDFEVLLVNPTHIKHVPGRKTDIKDCEWIAQLLEHGLLRGSFIPPMAIRDLRDLTRYRRQLVNDRTSEVNRLQKVLETANIKLASVATDVMGKSGRAILNALLAGVDDPKQLAELSKGRLRNKKDELELALQGLFRPHHALLLTRILAHIEFLE
;
A
#
# COMPACT_ATOMS: atom_id res chain seq x y z
N MET A 1 4.76 6.33 38.66
CA MET A 1 5.07 6.71 37.26
C MET A 1 5.11 8.22 37.20
N GLN A 2 6.16 8.80 36.61
CA GLN A 2 6.26 10.25 36.42
C GLN A 2 5.24 10.70 35.37
N VAL A 3 4.58 11.84 35.60
CA VAL A 3 3.68 12.46 34.62
C VAL A 3 4.53 13.37 33.73
N ILE A 4 4.52 13.11 32.43
CA ILE A 4 5.22 13.91 31.42
C ILE A 4 4.27 14.91 30.78
N HIS A 5 3.02 14.52 30.53
CA HIS A 5 2.00 15.37 29.94
C HIS A 5 0.78 15.47 30.87
N ALA A 6 0.50 16.67 31.40
CA ALA A 6 -0.65 16.91 32.27
C ALA A 6 -1.98 16.91 31.50
N THR A 7 -1.94 17.31 30.23
CA THR A 7 -3.05 17.20 29.28
C THR A 7 -2.58 16.53 28.00
N CYS A 8 -3.18 15.40 27.65
CA CYS A 8 -2.87 14.65 26.43
C CYS A 8 -4.06 13.80 25.97
N ALA A 9 -4.04 13.32 24.73
CA ALA A 9 -5.07 12.42 24.24
C ALA A 9 -4.54 11.15 23.57
N GLY A 10 -5.22 10.04 23.81
CA GLY A 10 -5.04 8.79 23.07
C GLY A 10 -6.17 8.58 22.08
N ILE A 11 -5.82 8.24 20.85
CA ILE A 11 -6.75 8.13 19.72
C ILE A 11 -6.68 6.71 19.16
N ASP A 12 -7.80 6.01 19.21
CA ASP A 12 -8.01 4.73 18.56
C ASP A 12 -8.79 4.95 17.27
N VAL A 13 -8.21 4.53 16.15
CA VAL A 13 -8.69 4.82 14.80
C VAL A 13 -9.26 3.57 14.16
N HIS A 14 -10.53 3.62 13.78
CA HIS A 14 -11.20 2.61 12.97
C HIS A 14 -11.67 3.18 11.64
N LYS A 15 -12.24 2.31 10.79
CA LYS A 15 -12.69 2.70 9.44
C LYS A 15 -13.82 3.75 9.43
N ARG A 16 -14.71 3.75 10.44
CA ARG A 16 -15.91 4.60 10.49
C ARG A 16 -15.97 5.53 11.69
N GLU A 17 -15.24 5.19 12.74
CA GLU A 17 -15.25 5.90 14.01
C GLU A 17 -13.83 6.10 14.53
N VAL A 18 -13.67 7.15 15.33
CA VAL A 18 -12.45 7.48 16.07
C VAL A 18 -12.85 7.63 17.52
N LYS A 19 -12.23 6.84 18.41
CA LYS A 19 -12.42 6.94 19.86
C LYS A 19 -11.25 7.70 20.44
N VAL A 20 -11.55 8.75 21.18
CA VAL A 20 -10.55 9.64 21.77
C VAL A 20 -10.73 9.67 23.27
N CYS A 21 -9.68 9.34 24.00
CA CYS A 21 -9.59 9.57 25.43
C CYS A 21 -8.72 10.80 25.67
N LEU A 22 -9.34 11.89 26.13
CA LEU A 22 -8.65 13.07 26.62
C LEU A 22 -8.39 12.90 28.12
N VAL A 23 -7.14 13.05 28.52
CA VAL A 23 -6.71 13.03 29.92
C VAL A 23 -6.29 14.44 30.31
N THR A 24 -6.75 14.90 31.48
CA THR A 24 -6.38 16.17 32.10
C THR A 24 -6.01 15.96 33.56
N ARG A 25 -5.12 16.81 34.07
CA ARG A 25 -4.79 16.90 35.50
C ARG A 25 -4.97 18.32 35.98
N ASP A 26 -5.65 18.47 37.13
CA ASP A 26 -5.75 19.76 37.80
C ASP A 26 -4.44 20.13 38.53
N ALA A 27 -4.41 21.34 39.11
CA ALA A 27 -3.26 21.85 39.85
C ALA A 27 -2.91 21.01 41.09
N GLN A 28 -3.86 20.22 41.59
CA GLN A 28 -3.71 19.30 42.72
C GLN A 28 -3.27 17.90 42.27
N GLY A 29 -3.09 17.69 40.96
CA GLY A 29 -2.65 16.43 40.36
C GLY A 29 -3.77 15.40 40.18
N LYS A 30 -5.04 15.75 40.44
CA LYS A 30 -6.17 14.86 40.25
C LYS A 30 -6.36 14.60 38.76
N ARG A 31 -6.33 13.31 38.39
CA ARG A 31 -6.50 12.85 37.01
C ARG A 31 -7.97 12.71 36.66
N THR A 32 -8.38 13.28 35.54
CA THR A 32 -9.69 13.07 34.91
C THR A 32 -9.53 12.60 33.47
N SER A 33 -10.51 11.86 32.95
CA SER A 33 -10.55 11.44 31.56
C SER A 33 -11.95 11.58 30.99
N ASP A 34 -12.05 12.11 29.76
CA ASP A 34 -13.28 12.17 28.96
C ASP A 34 -13.07 11.36 27.68
N VAL A 35 -13.96 10.40 27.42
CA VAL A 35 -13.90 9.53 26.25
C VAL A 35 -15.04 9.86 25.32
N ARG A 36 -14.71 10.27 24.09
CA ARG A 36 -15.69 10.60 23.05
C ARG A 36 -15.43 9.79 21.80
N THR A 37 -16.52 9.53 21.08
CA THR A 37 -16.47 8.88 19.76
C THR A 37 -16.90 9.89 18.72
N PHE A 38 -16.10 10.01 17.67
CA PHE A 38 -16.37 10.86 16.51
C PHE A 38 -16.47 9.98 15.27
N SER A 39 -17.19 10.43 14.25
CA SER A 39 -17.11 9.77 12.94
C SER A 39 -15.79 10.13 12.24
N THR A 40 -15.39 9.33 11.25
CA THR A 40 -14.20 9.64 10.41
C THR A 40 -14.47 10.71 9.34
N MET A 41 -15.65 11.34 9.33
CA MET A 41 -15.96 12.42 8.41
C MET A 41 -15.26 13.71 8.82
N THR A 42 -14.73 14.48 7.87
CA THR A 42 -13.91 15.67 8.14
C THR A 42 -14.56 16.65 9.11
N LYS A 43 -15.88 16.89 9.00
CA LYS A 43 -16.60 17.77 9.92
C LYS A 43 -16.47 17.30 11.38
N GLU A 44 -16.70 16.01 11.63
CA GLU A 44 -16.60 15.43 12.97
C GLU A 44 -15.15 15.37 13.47
N LEU A 45 -14.18 15.15 12.57
CA LEU A 45 -12.76 15.22 12.91
C LEU A 45 -12.32 16.64 13.27
N LEU A 46 -12.91 17.67 12.66
CA LEU A 46 -12.68 19.07 13.05
C LEU A 46 -13.33 19.38 14.40
N THR A 47 -14.56 18.91 14.64
CA THR A 47 -15.19 19.00 15.99
C THR A 47 -14.32 18.34 17.05
N MET A 48 -13.72 17.18 16.75
CA MET A 48 -12.76 16.49 17.63
C MET A 48 -11.51 17.35 17.88
N ARG A 49 -10.94 17.94 16.82
CA ARG A 49 -9.79 18.84 16.90
C ARG A 49 -10.09 20.05 17.79
N ASP A 50 -11.19 20.74 17.55
CA ASP A 50 -11.62 21.93 18.31
C ASP A 50 -11.83 21.56 19.78
N TRP A 51 -12.51 20.44 20.05
CA TRP A 51 -12.69 19.92 21.42
C TRP A 51 -11.35 19.67 22.14
N LEU A 52 -10.34 19.12 21.46
CA LEU A 52 -9.01 18.94 22.04
C LEU A 52 -8.30 20.28 22.31
N GLN A 53 -8.45 21.26 21.40
CA GLN A 53 -7.89 22.61 21.57
C GLN A 53 -8.53 23.35 22.75
N ASP A 54 -9.86 23.29 22.87
CA ASP A 54 -10.62 23.93 23.95
C ASP A 54 -10.19 23.44 25.34
N HIS A 55 -9.71 22.20 25.43
CA HIS A 55 -9.19 21.61 26.67
C HIS A 55 -7.67 21.79 26.84
N ASN A 56 -7.03 22.64 26.03
CA ASN A 56 -5.59 22.89 26.04
C ASN A 56 -4.73 21.63 25.82
N CYS A 57 -5.23 20.65 25.08
CA CYS A 57 -4.44 19.48 24.69
C CYS A 57 -3.43 19.88 23.60
N ARG A 58 -2.15 19.55 23.82
CA ARG A 58 -1.05 19.88 22.90
C ARG A 58 -0.39 18.65 22.27
N VAL A 59 -0.56 17.48 22.89
CA VAL A 59 0.08 16.24 22.45
C VAL A 59 -0.96 15.13 22.38
N VAL A 60 -0.93 14.40 21.27
CA VAL A 60 -1.83 13.28 21.02
C VAL A 60 -1.05 12.09 20.51
N ALA A 61 -1.53 10.88 20.79
CA ALA A 61 -0.98 9.67 20.23
C ALA A 61 -2.07 8.84 19.56
N MET A 62 -1.73 8.19 18.45
CA MET A 62 -2.63 7.31 17.73
C MET A 62 -1.91 6.05 17.23
N GLU A 63 -2.62 4.93 17.17
CA GLU A 63 -2.08 3.69 16.60
C GLU A 63 -2.02 3.77 15.05
N SER A 64 -0.95 3.21 14.46
CA SER A 64 -0.79 3.15 13.01
C SER A 64 -1.67 2.08 12.35
N THR A 65 -2.98 2.35 12.25
CA THR A 65 -3.96 1.44 11.65
C THR A 65 -4.12 1.67 10.15
N GLY A 66 -3.40 0.89 9.33
CA GLY A 66 -3.51 0.93 7.86
C GLY A 66 -3.29 2.34 7.30
N VAL A 67 -4.18 2.79 6.40
CA VAL A 67 -4.20 4.17 5.88
C VAL A 67 -5.04 5.12 6.75
N TYR A 68 -5.87 4.58 7.66
CA TYR A 68 -6.94 5.31 8.33
C TYR A 68 -6.44 6.38 9.30
N TRP A 69 -5.20 6.28 9.78
CA TRP A 69 -4.58 7.33 10.61
C TRP A 69 -4.24 8.60 9.82
N LYS A 70 -3.99 8.50 8.50
CA LYS A 70 -3.51 9.63 7.69
C LYS A 70 -4.46 10.84 7.73
N PRO A 71 -5.80 10.70 7.53
CA PRO A 71 -6.71 11.85 7.59
C PRO A 71 -6.72 12.55 8.95
N ILE A 72 -6.64 11.79 10.05
CA ILE A 72 -6.59 12.36 11.40
C ILE A 72 -5.26 13.08 11.61
N PHE A 73 -4.14 12.43 11.29
CA PHE A 73 -2.82 13.03 11.42
C PHE A 73 -2.70 14.35 10.63
N ASN A 74 -3.16 14.35 9.37
CA ASN A 74 -3.09 15.54 8.52
C ASN A 74 -3.87 16.74 9.08
N LEU A 75 -4.95 16.51 9.83
CA LEU A 75 -5.74 17.57 10.47
C LEU A 75 -5.11 18.07 11.77
N LEU A 76 -4.24 17.29 12.41
CA LEU A 76 -3.67 17.59 13.73
C LEU A 76 -2.21 18.07 13.68
N GLU A 77 -1.41 17.67 12.68
CA GLU A 77 0.05 17.93 12.59
C GLU A 77 0.43 19.43 12.68
N GLY A 78 -0.48 20.34 12.38
CA GLY A 78 -0.24 21.79 12.47
C GLY A 78 -0.41 22.42 13.86
N ASP A 79 -1.22 21.81 14.74
CA ASP A 79 -1.56 22.39 16.05
C ASP A 79 -1.17 21.51 17.24
N PHE A 80 -0.85 20.25 16.98
CA PHE A 80 -0.55 19.24 17.98
C PHE A 80 0.79 18.56 17.69
N GLU A 81 1.48 18.18 18.76
CA GLU A 81 2.50 17.14 18.66
C GLU A 81 1.79 15.78 18.51
N VAL A 82 1.93 15.15 17.34
CA VAL A 82 1.22 13.91 17.02
C VAL A 82 2.19 12.72 17.00
N LEU A 83 2.02 11.80 17.96
CA LEU A 83 2.78 10.56 18.03
C LEU A 83 2.01 9.43 17.32
N LEU A 84 2.46 9.07 16.12
CA LEU A 84 1.99 7.85 15.45
C LEU A 84 2.74 6.65 15.99
N VAL A 85 2.07 5.73 16.67
CA VAL A 85 2.72 4.62 17.39
C VAL A 85 2.49 3.29 16.67
N ASN A 86 3.51 2.45 16.66
CA ASN A 86 3.40 1.09 16.16
C ASN A 86 2.50 0.24 17.09
N PRO A 87 1.43 -0.41 16.57
CA PRO A 87 0.60 -1.38 17.27
C PRO A 87 1.35 -2.36 18.18
N THR A 88 2.48 -2.89 17.69
CA THR A 88 3.24 -3.95 18.38
C THR A 88 3.89 -3.44 19.65
N HIS A 89 4.19 -2.14 19.74
CA HIS A 89 4.79 -1.54 20.93
C HIS A 89 3.75 -1.27 22.02
N ILE A 90 2.49 -1.03 21.66
CA ILE A 90 1.40 -0.76 22.63
C ILE A 90 0.86 -2.05 23.25
N LYS A 91 0.73 -3.12 22.45
CA LYS A 91 0.07 -4.37 22.87
C LYS A 91 0.88 -5.19 23.87
N HIS A 92 2.21 -5.05 23.87
CA HIS A 92 3.10 -5.84 24.73
C HIS A 92 3.55 -5.11 25.99
N VAL A 93 2.98 -3.95 26.31
CA VAL A 93 3.35 -3.23 27.53
C VAL A 93 2.77 -3.96 28.75
N PRO A 94 3.62 -4.40 29.71
CA PRO A 94 3.16 -5.07 30.92
C PRO A 94 2.22 -4.19 31.75
N GLY A 95 1.21 -4.81 32.37
CA GLY A 95 0.23 -4.10 33.20
C GLY A 95 -0.99 -3.55 32.47
N ARG A 96 -1.13 -3.79 31.16
CA ARG A 96 -2.38 -3.54 30.44
C ARG A 96 -3.49 -4.44 31.03
N LYS A 97 -4.59 -3.82 31.47
CA LYS A 97 -5.80 -4.56 31.83
C LYS A 97 -6.65 -4.85 30.58
N THR A 98 -7.26 -6.02 30.53
CA THR A 98 -7.99 -6.52 29.35
C THR A 98 -9.23 -5.68 28.99
N ASP A 99 -9.79 -4.99 29.97
CA ASP A 99 -11.03 -4.20 29.90
C ASP A 99 -10.81 -2.71 29.53
N ILE A 100 -9.55 -2.25 29.46
CA ILE A 100 -9.24 -0.86 29.11
C ILE A 100 -9.38 -0.67 27.59
N LYS A 101 -10.16 0.34 27.19
CA LYS A 101 -10.29 0.73 25.77
C LYS A 101 -8.94 1.16 25.22
N ASP A 102 -8.65 0.83 23.96
CA ASP A 102 -7.35 1.14 23.34
C ASP A 102 -7.00 2.64 23.42
N CYS A 103 -7.96 3.54 23.19
CA CYS A 103 -7.75 4.98 23.32
C CYS A 103 -7.32 5.42 24.74
N GLU A 104 -7.91 4.83 25.79
CA GLU A 104 -7.55 5.11 27.18
C GLU A 104 -6.16 4.58 27.52
N TRP A 105 -5.82 3.40 27.00
CA TRP A 105 -4.50 2.82 27.17
C TRP A 105 -3.42 3.66 26.48
N ILE A 106 -3.67 4.10 25.24
CA ILE A 106 -2.78 5.00 24.51
C ILE A 106 -2.58 6.30 25.29
N ALA A 107 -3.67 6.90 25.82
CA ALA A 107 -3.58 8.13 26.60
C ALA A 107 -2.74 7.96 27.87
N GLN A 108 -2.91 6.85 28.58
CA GLN A 108 -2.12 6.53 29.78
C GLN A 108 -0.64 6.33 29.47
N LEU A 109 -0.31 5.64 28.37
CA LEU A 109 1.08 5.47 27.97
C LEU A 109 1.72 6.80 27.54
N LEU A 110 0.96 7.64 26.82
CA LEU A 110 1.39 8.96 26.42
C LEU A 110 1.67 9.84 27.63
N GLU A 111 0.72 9.91 28.57
CA GLU A 111 0.80 10.67 29.83
C GLU A 111 2.12 10.44 30.58
N HIS A 112 2.65 9.21 30.52
CA HIS A 112 3.88 8.79 31.20
C HIS A 112 5.12 8.72 30.30
N GLY A 113 5.04 9.19 29.04
CA GLY A 113 6.17 9.20 28.11
C GLY A 113 6.64 7.81 27.69
N LEU A 114 5.76 6.82 27.73
CA LEU A 114 6.08 5.41 27.43
C LEU A 114 5.91 5.06 25.95
N LEU A 115 5.49 6.02 25.13
CA LEU A 115 5.28 5.85 23.71
C LEU A 115 6.50 6.31 22.91
N ARG A 116 6.84 5.53 21.88
CA ARG A 116 7.82 5.93 20.87
C ARG A 116 7.11 6.17 19.54
N GLY A 117 7.12 7.41 19.09
CA GLY A 117 6.59 7.81 17.80
C GLY A 117 7.37 7.21 16.63
N SER A 118 6.65 6.80 15.60
CA SER A 118 7.19 6.44 14.30
C SER A 118 7.58 7.72 13.57
N PHE A 119 8.65 7.65 12.77
CA PHE A 119 9.04 8.79 11.95
C PHE A 119 8.04 9.03 10.82
N ILE A 120 7.47 10.23 10.78
CA ILE A 120 6.65 10.72 9.68
C ILE A 120 7.45 11.82 8.96
N PRO A 121 7.77 11.64 7.67
CA PRO A 121 8.45 12.67 6.91
C PRO A 121 7.59 13.92 6.74
N PRO A 122 8.20 15.10 6.50
CA PRO A 122 7.49 16.31 6.10
C PRO A 122 6.59 16.08 4.88
N MET A 123 5.53 16.88 4.76
CA MET A 123 4.49 16.76 3.72
C MET A 123 5.08 16.62 2.31
N ALA A 124 6.01 17.50 1.91
CA ALA A 124 6.64 17.46 0.59
C ALA A 124 7.36 16.11 0.31
N ILE A 125 7.95 15.49 1.33
CA ILE A 125 8.57 14.18 1.19
C ILE A 125 7.52 13.06 1.13
N ARG A 126 6.41 13.18 1.87
CA ARG A 126 5.29 12.22 1.78
C ARG A 126 4.68 12.21 0.38
N ASP A 127 4.49 13.38 -0.23
CA ASP A 127 3.93 13.50 -1.58
C ASP A 127 4.83 12.83 -2.62
N LEU A 128 6.15 13.08 -2.56
CA LEU A 128 7.13 12.38 -3.42
C LEU A 128 7.16 10.87 -3.17
N ARG A 129 7.02 10.44 -1.92
CA ARG A 129 6.95 9.01 -1.57
C ARG A 129 5.70 8.34 -2.12
N ASP A 130 4.57 9.03 -2.18
CA ASP A 130 3.34 8.48 -2.74
C ASP A 130 3.48 8.29 -4.27
N LEU A 131 4.10 9.23 -4.99
CA LEU A 131 4.42 9.08 -6.41
C LEU A 131 5.41 7.92 -6.69
N THR A 132 6.49 7.83 -5.93
CA THR A 132 7.51 6.77 -6.13
C THR A 132 6.98 5.38 -5.76
N ARG A 133 6.15 5.27 -4.72
CA ARG A 133 5.45 4.04 -4.37
C ARG A 133 4.48 3.62 -5.47
N TYR A 134 3.71 4.58 -6.01
CA TYR A 134 2.79 4.32 -7.11
C TYR A 134 3.53 3.83 -8.36
N ARG A 135 4.62 4.50 -8.76
CA ARG A 135 5.49 4.03 -9.85
C ARG A 135 6.00 2.61 -9.60
N ARG A 136 6.47 2.30 -8.38
CA ARG A 136 6.93 0.95 -8.04
C ARG A 136 5.80 -0.08 -8.18
N GLN A 137 4.58 0.28 -7.80
CA GLN A 137 3.42 -0.59 -7.99
C GLN A 137 3.17 -0.87 -9.46
N LEU A 138 3.13 0.16 -10.31
CA LEU A 138 2.95 0.00 -11.77
C LEU A 138 4.03 -0.88 -12.41
N VAL A 139 5.30 -0.74 -11.99
CA VAL A 139 6.40 -1.60 -12.46
C VAL A 139 6.19 -3.06 -12.05
N ASN A 140 5.73 -3.30 -10.81
CA ASN A 140 5.41 -4.64 -10.33
C ASN A 140 4.19 -5.23 -11.05
N ASP A 141 3.18 -4.40 -11.35
CA ASP A 141 1.98 -4.80 -12.08
C ASP A 141 2.34 -5.19 -13.51
N ARG A 142 3.17 -4.40 -14.20
CA ARG A 142 3.71 -4.74 -15.53
C ARG A 142 4.45 -6.08 -15.52
N THR A 143 5.31 -6.28 -14.52
CA THR A 143 6.03 -7.55 -14.35
C THR A 143 5.07 -8.72 -14.16
N SER A 144 4.02 -8.51 -13.37
CA SER A 144 2.97 -9.51 -13.13
C SER A 144 2.19 -9.84 -14.41
N GLU A 145 1.87 -8.85 -15.25
CA GLU A 145 1.23 -9.07 -16.54
C GLU A 145 2.11 -9.81 -17.53
N VAL A 146 3.41 -9.48 -17.61
CA VAL A 146 4.36 -10.24 -18.45
C VAL A 146 4.43 -11.70 -17.99
N ASN A 147 4.44 -11.95 -16.68
CA ASN A 147 4.39 -13.32 -16.14
C ASN A 147 3.08 -14.04 -16.49
N ARG A 148 1.94 -13.34 -16.51
CA ARG A 148 0.65 -13.89 -16.96
C ARG A 148 0.67 -14.23 -18.45
N LEU A 149 1.25 -13.37 -19.29
CA LEU A 149 1.45 -13.62 -20.70
C LEU A 149 2.22 -14.91 -20.93
N GLN A 150 3.36 -15.09 -20.23
CA GLN A 150 4.16 -16.30 -20.35
C GLN A 150 3.36 -17.55 -19.94
N LYS A 151 2.56 -17.48 -18.86
CA LYS A 151 1.69 -18.60 -18.46
C LYS A 151 0.66 -18.97 -19.53
N VAL A 152 0.10 -18.00 -20.25
CA VAL A 152 -0.83 -18.26 -21.36
C VAL A 152 -0.10 -18.96 -22.51
N LEU A 153 1.10 -18.50 -22.86
CA LEU A 153 1.93 -19.17 -23.87
C LEU A 153 2.26 -20.61 -23.46
N GLU A 154 2.67 -20.84 -22.22
CA GLU A 154 2.96 -22.17 -21.69
C GLU A 154 1.73 -23.09 -21.72
N THR A 155 0.54 -22.57 -21.42
CA THR A 155 -0.73 -23.30 -21.51
C THR A 155 -1.06 -23.69 -22.96
N ALA A 156 -0.67 -22.85 -23.93
CA ALA A 156 -0.76 -23.14 -25.36
C ALA A 156 0.40 -24.01 -25.88
N ASN A 157 1.30 -24.49 -25.01
CA ASN A 157 2.54 -25.18 -25.35
C ASN A 157 3.48 -24.36 -26.27
N ILE A 158 3.41 -23.04 -26.23
CA ILE A 158 4.33 -22.12 -26.91
C ILE A 158 5.45 -21.74 -25.93
N LYS A 159 6.67 -22.20 -26.21
CA LYS A 159 7.87 -22.07 -25.35
C LYS A 159 8.72 -20.84 -25.67
N LEU A 160 8.11 -19.76 -26.15
CA LEU A 160 8.82 -18.54 -26.59
C LEU A 160 9.77 -18.00 -25.51
N ALA A 161 9.36 -18.03 -24.23
CA ALA A 161 10.15 -17.56 -23.10
C ALA A 161 11.42 -18.38 -22.82
N SER A 162 11.49 -19.63 -23.30
CA SER A 162 12.68 -20.48 -23.17
C SER A 162 13.78 -20.10 -24.15
N VAL A 163 13.41 -19.54 -25.31
CA VAL A 163 14.36 -19.22 -26.40
C VAL A 163 14.68 -17.73 -26.45
N ALA A 164 13.66 -16.88 -26.31
CA ALA A 164 13.77 -15.44 -26.34
C ALA A 164 14.13 -14.87 -24.96
N THR A 165 15.21 -14.08 -24.90
CA THR A 165 15.63 -13.40 -23.67
C THR A 165 14.59 -12.39 -23.16
N ASP A 166 13.82 -11.79 -24.07
CA ASP A 166 12.75 -10.86 -23.74
C ASP A 166 11.54 -11.11 -24.66
N VAL A 167 10.48 -11.68 -24.09
CA VAL A 167 9.20 -11.94 -24.79
C VAL A 167 8.45 -10.66 -25.16
N MET A 168 8.74 -9.55 -24.48
CA MET A 168 8.18 -8.22 -24.79
C MET A 168 9.10 -7.37 -25.67
N GLY A 169 10.24 -7.92 -26.11
CA GLY A 169 11.13 -7.26 -27.05
C GLY A 169 10.54 -7.17 -28.47
N LYS A 170 11.23 -6.49 -29.39
CA LYS A 170 10.73 -6.24 -30.77
C LYS A 170 10.27 -7.52 -31.49
N SER A 171 11.04 -8.60 -31.39
CA SER A 171 10.68 -9.89 -32.01
C SER A 171 9.56 -10.61 -31.28
N GLY A 172 9.59 -10.63 -29.95
CA GLY A 172 8.52 -11.24 -29.16
C GLY A 172 7.16 -10.59 -29.44
N ARG A 173 7.10 -9.24 -29.45
CA ARG A 173 5.89 -8.50 -29.85
C ARG A 173 5.42 -8.82 -31.27
N ALA A 174 6.34 -8.90 -32.24
CA ALA A 174 5.98 -9.24 -33.62
C ALA A 174 5.35 -10.65 -33.72
N ILE A 175 5.94 -11.63 -33.03
CA ILE A 175 5.44 -13.01 -32.97
C ILE A 175 4.06 -13.05 -32.28
N LEU A 176 3.91 -12.38 -31.14
CA LEU A 176 2.65 -12.30 -30.41
C LEU A 176 1.53 -11.68 -31.25
N ASN A 177 1.83 -10.60 -31.97
CA ASN A 177 0.87 -9.96 -32.86
C ASN A 177 0.48 -10.86 -34.04
N ALA A 178 1.43 -11.62 -34.60
CA ALA A 178 1.15 -12.57 -35.66
C ALA A 178 0.27 -13.74 -35.18
N LEU A 179 0.55 -14.27 -33.98
CA LEU A 179 -0.32 -15.27 -33.32
C LEU A 179 -1.75 -14.73 -33.14
N LEU A 180 -1.90 -13.48 -32.68
CA LEU A 180 -3.21 -12.83 -32.53
C LEU A 180 -3.91 -12.57 -33.87
N ALA A 181 -3.15 -12.37 -34.95
CA ALA A 181 -3.68 -12.25 -36.31
C ALA A 181 -4.06 -13.61 -36.94
N GLY A 182 -3.84 -14.72 -36.23
CA GLY A 182 -4.20 -16.06 -36.67
C GLY A 182 -3.10 -16.80 -37.44
N VAL A 183 -1.86 -16.30 -37.42
CA VAL A 183 -0.71 -17.05 -37.98
C VAL A 183 -0.34 -18.18 -37.02
N ASP A 184 -0.41 -19.42 -37.50
CA ASP A 184 -0.15 -20.64 -36.72
C ASP A 184 1.09 -21.42 -37.19
N ASP A 185 1.62 -21.12 -38.39
CA ASP A 185 2.83 -21.75 -38.93
C ASP A 185 4.09 -21.33 -38.14
N PRO A 186 4.75 -22.25 -37.40
CA PRO A 186 5.92 -21.93 -36.60
C PRO A 186 7.09 -21.37 -37.43
N LYS A 187 7.22 -21.76 -38.70
CA LYS A 187 8.27 -21.24 -39.60
C LYS A 187 8.06 -19.77 -39.88
N GLN A 188 6.84 -19.39 -40.25
CA GLN A 188 6.48 -17.99 -40.50
C GLN A 188 6.67 -17.13 -39.26
N LEU A 189 6.27 -17.63 -38.09
CA LEU A 189 6.47 -16.91 -36.83
C LEU A 189 7.96 -16.75 -36.50
N ALA A 190 8.78 -17.79 -36.71
CA ALA A 190 10.22 -17.74 -36.44
C ALA A 190 10.97 -16.74 -37.37
N GLU A 191 10.49 -16.49 -38.59
CA GLU A 191 11.04 -15.46 -39.50
C GLU A 191 10.91 -14.02 -38.95
N LEU A 192 9.99 -13.79 -38.01
CA LEU A 192 9.81 -12.48 -37.36
C LEU A 192 10.93 -12.17 -36.34
N SER A 193 11.81 -13.15 -36.06
CA SER A 193 12.98 -12.97 -35.20
C SER A 193 14.01 -12.01 -35.81
N LYS A 194 14.57 -11.15 -34.96
CA LYS A 194 15.54 -10.09 -35.32
C LYS A 194 16.74 -10.15 -34.38
N GLY A 195 17.86 -9.60 -34.82
CA GLY A 195 19.09 -9.52 -34.01
C GLY A 195 19.55 -10.90 -33.54
N ARG A 196 19.95 -11.02 -32.26
CA ARG A 196 20.48 -12.28 -31.69
C ARG A 196 19.48 -13.43 -31.68
N LEU A 197 18.17 -13.16 -31.63
CA LEU A 197 17.15 -14.22 -31.65
C LEU A 197 17.12 -14.95 -33.00
N ARG A 198 17.50 -14.27 -34.09
CA ARG A 198 17.60 -14.87 -35.43
C ARG A 198 18.62 -16.00 -35.50
N ASN A 199 19.66 -15.96 -34.67
CA ASN A 199 20.66 -17.04 -34.58
C ASN A 199 20.10 -18.31 -33.93
N LYS A 200 18.94 -18.22 -33.27
CA LYS A 200 18.23 -19.34 -32.63
C LYS A 200 16.96 -19.74 -33.40
N LYS A 201 16.90 -19.46 -34.70
CA LYS A 201 15.67 -19.61 -35.48
C LYS A 201 15.13 -21.05 -35.46
N ASP A 202 15.99 -22.05 -35.60
CA ASP A 202 15.58 -23.46 -35.59
C ASP A 202 15.01 -23.87 -34.22
N GLU A 203 15.64 -23.42 -33.13
CA GLU A 203 15.15 -23.62 -31.76
C GLU A 203 13.82 -22.87 -31.53
N LEU A 204 13.69 -21.67 -32.09
CA LEU A 204 12.50 -20.85 -32.01
C LEU A 204 11.32 -21.47 -32.76
N GLU A 205 11.55 -22.08 -33.92
CA GLU A 205 10.53 -22.81 -34.67
C GLU A 205 9.95 -23.95 -33.82
N LEU A 206 10.81 -24.75 -33.18
CA LEU A 206 10.39 -25.80 -32.24
C LEU A 206 9.60 -25.22 -31.05
N ALA A 207 10.05 -24.09 -30.51
CA ALA A 207 9.39 -23.44 -29.38
C ALA A 207 8.03 -22.83 -29.73
N LEU A 208 7.77 -22.50 -31.00
CA LEU A 208 6.52 -21.91 -31.45
C LEU A 208 5.49 -22.96 -31.89
N GLN A 209 5.89 -24.23 -31.98
CA GLN A 209 4.99 -25.34 -32.21
C GLN A 209 4.12 -25.60 -30.97
N GLY A 210 2.84 -25.22 -31.04
CA GLY A 210 1.90 -25.36 -29.93
C GLY A 210 0.43 -25.43 -30.36
N LEU A 211 -0.46 -25.47 -29.38
CA LEU A 211 -1.91 -25.45 -29.56
C LEU A 211 -2.48 -24.08 -29.16
N PHE A 212 -2.34 -23.11 -30.07
CA PHE A 212 -2.91 -21.78 -29.89
C PHE A 212 -4.39 -21.77 -30.28
N ARG A 213 -5.27 -21.38 -29.35
CA ARG A 213 -6.74 -21.41 -29.53
C ARG A 213 -7.32 -20.01 -29.41
N PRO A 214 -8.53 -19.75 -29.92
CA PRO A 214 -9.21 -18.46 -29.74
C PRO A 214 -9.31 -17.99 -28.29
N HIS A 215 -9.42 -18.92 -27.34
CA HIS A 215 -9.39 -18.60 -25.90
C HIS A 215 -8.05 -18.00 -25.45
N HIS A 216 -6.91 -18.55 -25.92
CA HIS A 216 -5.59 -18.03 -25.59
C HIS A 216 -5.39 -16.65 -26.23
N ALA A 217 -5.87 -16.46 -27.46
CA ALA A 217 -5.86 -15.17 -28.14
C ALA A 217 -6.64 -14.10 -27.34
N LEU A 218 -7.85 -14.44 -26.86
CA LEU A 218 -8.64 -13.53 -26.02
C LEU A 218 -7.87 -13.08 -24.77
N LEU A 219 -7.22 -14.01 -24.07
CA LEU A 219 -6.43 -13.68 -22.88
C LEU A 219 -5.21 -12.82 -23.21
N LEU A 220 -4.44 -13.19 -24.23
CA LEU A 220 -3.25 -12.44 -24.66
C LEU A 220 -3.61 -11.02 -25.09
N THR A 221 -4.71 -10.82 -25.83
CA THR A 221 -5.18 -9.48 -26.22
C THR A 221 -5.43 -8.59 -25.00
N ARG A 222 -6.06 -9.11 -23.95
CA ARG A 222 -6.31 -8.35 -22.71
C ARG A 222 -5.03 -8.04 -21.96
N ILE A 223 -4.13 -9.01 -21.84
CA ILE A 223 -2.86 -8.86 -21.13
C ILE A 223 -1.96 -7.85 -21.85
N LEU A 224 -1.82 -7.96 -23.17
CA LEU A 224 -1.00 -7.05 -23.97
C LEU A 224 -1.51 -5.60 -23.91
N ALA A 225 -2.82 -5.40 -23.99
CA ALA A 225 -3.42 -4.07 -23.83
C ALA A 225 -3.12 -3.48 -22.43
N HIS A 226 -3.12 -4.31 -21.38
CA HIS A 226 -2.77 -3.84 -20.04
C HIS A 226 -1.27 -3.53 -19.92
N ILE A 227 -0.39 -4.34 -20.53
CA ILE A 227 1.05 -4.05 -20.56
C ILE A 227 1.32 -2.73 -21.28
N GLU A 228 0.67 -2.48 -22.43
CA GLU A 228 0.81 -1.22 -23.19
C GLU A 228 0.33 -0.01 -22.38
N PHE A 229 -0.77 -0.14 -21.63
CA PHE A 229 -1.23 0.92 -20.72
C PHE A 229 -0.23 1.23 -19.58
N LEU A 230 0.61 0.26 -19.20
CA LEU A 230 1.61 0.40 -18.14
C LEU A 230 2.98 0.89 -18.63
N GLU A 231 3.17 1.10 -19.94
CA GLU A 231 4.39 1.61 -20.58
C GLU A 231 4.35 3.12 -20.85
#